data_AF-A0A150RRH2-F1
#
_entry.id   AF-A0A150RRH2-F1
#
_cell.length_a   1.000
_cell.length_b   1.000
_cell.length_c   1.000
_cell.angle_alpha   90.00
_cell.angle_beta   90.00
_cell.angle_gamma   90.00
#
_symmetry.space_group_name_H-M   'P 1'
#
loop_
_entity.id
_entity.type
_entity.pdbx_description
1 polymer ?
#
loop_
_entity_poly.entity_id
_entity_poly.type
_entity_poly.pdbx_seq_one_letter_code
_entity_poly.pdbx_strand_id
1 'polypeptide(L)'
;MAGHPLNPEAGSTPFPDDPREIAAALRAGELSLELTPYYGFRYGERGRRFTRSDSAFLVTLATHPRPVVERQIRWLAGLLANRGMPSLLLDQHLRVLHRALCRAIPRRAASYGRLLEAADLLRDTRRALLPDEDCGALARSFVREAGLPPTRLALGVGWLLAGAVADERSGSRSAVSSVASWFTDPELFPPRFIAAVHSSLAEAALTSARGTSPRRS
;
A
#
# COMPACT_ATOMS: atom_id res chain seq x y z
N MET A 1 -17.63 -19.00 -18.13
CA MET A 1 -17.09 -19.08 -16.75
C MET A 1 -17.75 -17.99 -15.93
N ALA A 2 -18.38 -18.33 -14.80
CA ALA A 2 -18.92 -17.29 -13.90
C ALA A 2 -17.74 -16.44 -13.37
N GLY A 3 -17.82 -15.11 -13.51
CA GLY A 3 -16.79 -14.18 -13.03
C GLY A 3 -16.82 -14.04 -11.51
N HIS A 4 -15.80 -13.41 -10.93
CA HIS A 4 -15.69 -13.21 -9.48
C HIS A 4 -16.91 -12.42 -8.92
N PRO A 5 -17.53 -12.88 -7.82
CA PRO A 5 -18.85 -12.41 -7.38
C PRO A 5 -18.88 -10.93 -6.94
N LEU A 6 -17.75 -10.37 -6.51
CA LEU A 6 -17.64 -8.94 -6.18
C LEU A 6 -17.14 -8.04 -7.30
N ASN A 7 -16.49 -8.61 -8.31
CA ASN A 7 -15.80 -7.84 -9.34
C ASN A 7 -15.59 -8.71 -10.58
N PRO A 8 -16.40 -8.58 -11.63
CA PRO A 8 -16.25 -9.38 -12.85
C PRO A 8 -14.85 -9.27 -13.48
N GLU A 9 -14.15 -8.15 -13.29
CA GLU A 9 -12.78 -7.93 -13.79
C GLU A 9 -11.70 -8.72 -13.00
N ALA A 10 -12.04 -9.29 -11.84
CA ALA A 10 -11.10 -10.06 -11.00
C ALA A 10 -10.95 -11.54 -11.42
N GLY A 11 -11.60 -11.96 -12.51
CA GLY A 11 -11.41 -13.30 -13.08
C GLY A 11 -11.75 -14.43 -12.09
N SER A 12 -10.81 -15.36 -11.89
CA SER A 12 -10.94 -16.53 -11.01
C SER A 12 -10.24 -16.35 -9.66
N THR A 13 -10.06 -15.12 -9.19
CA THR A 13 -9.42 -14.86 -7.89
C THR A 13 -10.20 -15.58 -6.76
N PRO A 14 -9.51 -16.24 -5.81
CA PRO A 14 -10.16 -16.89 -4.67
C PRO A 14 -11.00 -15.94 -3.82
N PHE A 15 -12.07 -16.48 -3.22
CA PHE A 15 -13.04 -15.73 -2.43
C PHE A 15 -13.50 -16.57 -1.23
N PRO A 16 -13.74 -16.00 -0.02
CA PRO A 16 -14.11 -16.77 1.17
C PRO A 16 -15.58 -17.20 1.15
N ASP A 17 -15.87 -18.35 1.75
CA ASP A 17 -17.23 -18.90 1.83
C ASP A 17 -18.05 -18.35 3.02
N ASP A 18 -17.39 -17.92 4.12
CA ASP A 18 -18.09 -17.42 5.31
C ASP A 18 -18.60 -15.98 5.08
N PRO A 19 -19.93 -15.72 5.10
CA PRO A 19 -20.49 -14.40 4.84
C PRO A 19 -20.02 -13.33 5.82
N ARG A 20 -19.61 -13.70 7.03
CA ARG A 20 -19.04 -12.75 8.00
C ARG A 20 -17.64 -12.30 7.61
N GLU A 21 -16.85 -13.19 7.02
CA GLU A 21 -15.53 -12.82 6.48
C GLU A 21 -15.66 -11.92 5.27
N ILE A 22 -16.62 -12.20 4.38
CA ILE A 22 -16.96 -11.33 3.25
C ILE A 22 -17.33 -9.93 3.75
N ALA A 23 -18.26 -9.84 4.71
CA ALA A 23 -18.70 -8.55 5.26
C ALA A 23 -17.54 -7.79 5.94
N ALA A 24 -16.67 -8.50 6.67
CA ALA A 24 -15.48 -7.91 7.29
C ALA A 24 -14.48 -7.40 6.24
N ALA A 25 -14.26 -8.15 5.16
CA ALA A 25 -13.39 -7.76 4.06
C ALA A 25 -13.90 -6.50 3.35
N LEU A 26 -15.18 -6.46 3.02
CA LEU A 26 -15.81 -5.29 2.40
C LEU A 26 -15.69 -4.05 3.31
N ARG A 27 -15.96 -4.21 4.61
CA ARG A 27 -15.80 -3.12 5.58
C ARG A 27 -14.35 -2.65 5.69
N ALA A 28 -13.38 -3.55 5.69
CA ALA A 28 -11.96 -3.21 5.70
C ALA A 28 -11.55 -2.45 4.44
N GLY A 29 -12.08 -2.83 3.27
CA GLY A 29 -11.91 -2.14 2.01
C GLY A 29 -12.41 -0.70 2.07
N GLU A 30 -13.66 -0.47 2.52
CA GLU A 30 -14.21 0.88 2.64
C GLU A 30 -13.43 1.74 3.64
N LEU A 31 -13.05 1.18 4.80
CA LEU A 31 -12.18 1.89 5.77
C LEU A 31 -10.81 2.26 5.15
N SER A 32 -10.25 1.41 4.30
CA SER A 32 -8.97 1.69 3.64
C SER A 32 -9.10 2.81 2.61
N LEU A 33 -10.23 2.87 1.91
CA LEU A 33 -10.55 3.96 0.97
C LEU A 33 -10.74 5.30 1.70
N GLU A 34 -11.35 5.29 2.89
CA GLU A 34 -11.50 6.48 3.75
C GLU A 34 -10.15 6.96 4.32
N LEU A 35 -9.30 6.04 4.76
CA LEU A 35 -7.99 6.37 5.34
C LEU A 35 -7.00 6.89 4.31
N THR A 36 -7.16 6.51 3.04
CA THR A 36 -6.23 6.81 1.97
C THR A 36 -6.97 7.40 0.75
N PRO A 37 -7.30 8.71 0.77
CA PRO A 37 -8.03 9.38 -0.33
C PRO A 37 -7.37 9.26 -1.71
N TYR A 38 -6.06 9.00 -1.74
CA TYR A 38 -5.29 8.68 -2.94
C TYR A 38 -5.98 7.66 -3.86
N TYR A 39 -6.61 6.62 -3.29
CA TYR A 39 -7.29 5.60 -4.07
C TYR A 39 -8.44 6.17 -4.91
N GLY A 40 -9.23 7.05 -4.29
CA GLY A 40 -10.35 7.72 -4.94
C GLY A 40 -9.88 8.66 -6.04
N PHE A 41 -8.86 9.48 -5.75
CA PHE A 41 -8.32 10.42 -6.73
C PHE A 41 -7.71 9.74 -7.96
N ARG A 42 -6.92 8.68 -7.75
CA ARG A 42 -6.18 8.04 -8.85
C ARG A 42 -6.97 7.00 -9.62
N TYR A 43 -7.79 6.19 -8.95
CA TYR A 43 -8.39 5.00 -9.56
C TYR A 43 -9.91 5.05 -9.64
N GLY A 44 -10.54 6.05 -9.01
CA GLY A 44 -12.00 6.23 -9.03
C GLY A 44 -12.77 4.97 -8.63
N GLU A 45 -13.93 4.77 -9.27
CA GLU A 45 -14.82 3.65 -8.98
C GLU A 45 -14.20 2.29 -9.33
N ARG A 46 -13.35 2.25 -10.35
CA ARG A 46 -12.63 1.02 -10.71
C ARG A 46 -11.73 0.57 -9.55
N GLY A 47 -11.01 1.50 -8.93
CA GLY A 47 -10.21 1.22 -7.74
C GLY A 47 -11.01 0.65 -6.57
N ARG A 48 -12.25 1.13 -6.36
CA ARG A 48 -13.15 0.59 -5.33
C ARG A 48 -13.52 -0.87 -5.60
N ARG A 49 -13.87 -1.22 -6.84
CA ARG A 49 -14.19 -2.61 -7.21
C ARG A 49 -13.02 -3.56 -6.97
N PHE A 50 -11.81 -3.17 -7.37
CA PHE A 50 -10.61 -3.97 -7.11
C PHE A 50 -10.29 -4.07 -5.61
N THR A 51 -10.48 -2.98 -4.85
CA THR A 51 -10.30 -3.02 -3.39
C THR A 51 -11.20 -4.08 -2.74
N ARG A 52 -12.45 -4.21 -3.20
CA ARG A 52 -13.39 -5.22 -2.68
C ARG A 52 -12.94 -6.65 -3.01
N SER A 53 -12.55 -6.93 -4.25
CA SER A 53 -12.05 -8.26 -4.63
C SER A 53 -10.74 -8.61 -3.95
N ASP A 54 -9.80 -7.66 -3.85
CA ASP A 54 -8.50 -7.87 -3.22
C ASP A 54 -8.66 -8.10 -1.71
N SER A 55 -9.54 -7.34 -1.05
CA SER A 55 -9.84 -7.55 0.37
C SER A 55 -10.35 -8.97 0.64
N ALA A 56 -11.22 -9.49 -0.24
CA ALA A 56 -11.78 -10.83 -0.09
C ALA A 56 -10.74 -11.92 -0.39
N PHE A 57 -9.94 -11.75 -1.44
CA PHE A 57 -8.80 -12.62 -1.73
C PHE A 57 -7.84 -12.73 -0.54
N LEU A 58 -7.51 -11.61 0.10
CA LEU A 58 -6.60 -11.59 1.23
C LEU A 58 -7.12 -12.41 2.42
N VAL A 59 -8.44 -12.50 2.62
CA VAL A 59 -9.03 -13.38 3.65
C VAL A 59 -8.66 -14.85 3.39
N THR A 60 -8.71 -15.31 2.13
CA THR A 60 -8.44 -16.71 1.80
C THR A 60 -6.99 -17.10 2.11
N LEU A 61 -6.09 -16.13 2.23
CA LEU A 61 -4.71 -16.36 2.63
C LEU A 61 -4.58 -16.80 4.09
N ALA A 62 -5.51 -16.44 4.97
CA ALA A 62 -5.42 -16.71 6.41
C ALA A 62 -5.42 -18.20 6.77
N THR A 63 -5.86 -19.08 5.87
CA THR A 63 -5.88 -20.54 6.07
C THR A 63 -4.62 -21.23 5.52
N HIS A 64 -3.74 -20.50 4.83
CA HIS A 64 -2.53 -21.07 4.25
C HIS A 64 -1.33 -21.01 5.22
N PRO A 65 -0.32 -21.90 5.03
CA PRO A 65 0.93 -21.83 5.78
C PRO A 65 1.67 -20.51 5.54
N ARG A 66 2.40 -20.02 6.56
CA ARG A 66 3.14 -18.75 6.51
C ARG A 66 3.97 -18.54 5.25
N PRO A 67 4.79 -19.50 4.76
CA PRO A 67 5.59 -19.28 3.55
C PRO A 67 4.75 -19.05 2.29
N VAL A 68 3.52 -19.59 2.25
CA VAL A 68 2.58 -19.35 1.15
C VAL A 68 2.02 -17.94 1.24
N VAL A 69 1.55 -17.54 2.43
CA VAL A 69 1.01 -16.18 2.67
C VAL A 69 2.06 -15.13 2.33
N GLU A 70 3.28 -15.24 2.86
CA GLU A 70 4.33 -14.27 2.59
C GLU A 70 4.66 -14.15 1.10
N ARG A 71 4.74 -15.27 0.37
CA ARG A 71 4.99 -15.26 -1.07
C ARG A 71 3.87 -14.56 -1.84
N GLN A 72 2.62 -14.87 -1.51
CA GLN A 72 1.45 -14.25 -2.14
C GLN A 72 1.39 -12.74 -1.85
N ILE A 73 1.67 -12.33 -0.62
CA ILE A 73 1.68 -10.92 -0.22
C ILE A 73 2.84 -10.15 -0.89
N ARG A 74 4.05 -10.73 -0.97
CA ARG A 74 5.16 -10.09 -1.71
C ARG A 74 4.84 -9.94 -3.20
N TRP A 75 4.26 -10.98 -3.81
CA TRP A 75 3.81 -10.91 -5.20
C TRP A 75 2.77 -9.82 -5.41
N LEU A 76 1.73 -9.76 -4.56
CA LEU A 76 0.68 -8.76 -4.65
C LEU A 76 1.24 -7.35 -4.42
N ALA A 77 2.13 -7.17 -3.44
CA ALA A 77 2.79 -5.90 -3.18
C ALA A 77 3.56 -5.40 -4.42
N GLY A 78 4.36 -6.26 -5.05
CA GLY A 78 5.09 -5.88 -6.28
C GLY A 78 4.16 -5.60 -7.45
N LEU A 79 3.10 -6.38 -7.60
CA LEU A 79 2.07 -6.18 -8.62
C LEU A 79 1.36 -4.82 -8.46
N LEU A 80 1.01 -4.45 -7.23
CA LEU A 80 0.36 -3.19 -6.88
C LEU A 80 1.33 -2.00 -6.98
N ALA A 81 2.58 -2.16 -6.53
CA ALA A 81 3.61 -1.13 -6.62
C ALA A 81 3.88 -0.73 -8.08
N ASN A 82 3.94 -1.69 -9.01
CA ASN A 82 4.06 -1.39 -10.44
C ASN A 82 2.84 -0.66 -11.03
N ARG A 83 1.68 -0.72 -10.37
CA ARG A 83 0.48 0.09 -10.68
C ARG A 83 0.42 1.39 -9.88
N GLY A 84 1.47 1.69 -9.15
CA GLY A 84 1.66 2.90 -8.37
C GLY A 84 0.86 2.91 -7.07
N MET A 85 0.62 1.73 -6.49
CA MET A 85 0.16 1.58 -5.11
C MET A 85 1.33 1.03 -4.26
N PRO A 86 2.09 1.89 -3.58
CA PRO A 86 3.23 1.44 -2.79
C PRO A 86 2.85 0.39 -1.73
N SER A 87 3.75 -0.53 -1.40
CA SER A 87 3.52 -1.65 -0.46
C SER A 87 3.07 -1.20 0.93
N LEU A 88 3.41 0.03 1.33
CA LEU A 88 2.92 0.65 2.57
C LEU A 88 1.39 0.67 2.64
N LEU A 89 0.71 0.79 1.50
CA LEU A 89 -0.74 0.80 1.42
C LEU A 89 -1.32 -0.60 1.69
N LEU A 90 -0.65 -1.64 1.18
CA LEU A 90 -1.01 -3.02 1.47
C LEU A 90 -0.72 -3.38 2.95
N ASP A 91 0.40 -2.92 3.53
CA ASP A 91 0.66 -3.03 4.99
C ASP A 91 -0.51 -2.45 5.79
N GLN A 92 -0.91 -1.21 5.49
CA GLN A 92 -2.02 -0.55 6.17
C GLN A 92 -3.34 -1.32 6.01
N HIS A 93 -3.65 -1.76 4.79
CA HIS A 93 -4.86 -2.51 4.51
C HIS A 93 -4.91 -3.84 5.26
N LEU A 94 -3.82 -4.62 5.27
CA LEU A 94 -3.74 -5.90 5.98
C LEU A 94 -4.01 -5.75 7.49
N ARG A 95 -3.55 -4.65 8.11
CA ARG A 95 -3.83 -4.36 9.53
C ARG A 95 -5.29 -4.01 9.78
N VAL A 96 -5.91 -3.23 8.88
CA VAL A 96 -7.34 -2.91 8.95
C VAL A 96 -8.17 -4.17 8.77
N LEU A 97 -7.82 -5.01 7.79
CA LEU A 97 -8.46 -6.29 7.50
C LEU A 97 -8.38 -7.24 8.69
N HIS A 98 -7.18 -7.42 9.26
CA HIS A 98 -6.98 -8.25 10.45
C HIS A 98 -7.89 -7.80 11.61
N ARG A 99 -7.94 -6.49 11.90
CA ARG A 99 -8.81 -5.96 12.96
C ARG A 99 -10.29 -6.20 12.67
N ALA A 100 -10.73 -6.01 11.42
CA ALA A 100 -12.11 -6.24 11.01
C ALA A 100 -12.50 -7.72 11.16
N LEU A 101 -11.64 -8.64 10.72
CA LEU A 101 -11.85 -10.08 10.82
C LEU A 101 -11.89 -10.56 12.28
N CYS A 102 -10.93 -10.13 13.11
CA CYS A 102 -10.90 -10.49 14.53
C CYS A 102 -12.13 -9.98 15.29
N ARG A 103 -12.67 -8.81 14.91
CA ARG A 103 -13.91 -8.29 15.49
C ARG A 103 -15.14 -9.08 15.03
N ALA A 104 -15.17 -9.49 13.76
CA ALA A 104 -16.31 -10.23 13.20
C ALA A 104 -16.35 -11.70 13.65
N ILE A 105 -15.19 -12.34 13.79
CA ILE A 105 -15.06 -13.76 14.14
C ILE A 105 -13.92 -13.97 15.16
N PRO A 106 -14.12 -13.60 16.44
CA PRO A 106 -13.07 -13.66 17.46
C PRO A 106 -12.41 -15.04 17.61
N ARG A 107 -13.21 -16.12 17.48
CA ARG A 107 -12.73 -17.51 17.58
C ARG A 107 -11.68 -17.89 16.51
N ARG A 108 -11.57 -17.14 15.40
CA ARG A 108 -10.59 -17.36 14.32
C ARG A 108 -9.43 -16.38 14.35
N ALA A 109 -9.32 -15.52 15.37
CA ALA A 109 -8.30 -14.48 15.47
C ALA A 109 -6.87 -15.00 15.27
N ALA A 110 -6.55 -16.17 15.84
CA ALA A 110 -5.24 -16.79 15.67
C ALA A 110 -4.88 -17.08 14.21
N SER A 111 -5.84 -17.55 13.40
CA SER A 111 -5.64 -17.81 11.96
C SER A 111 -5.39 -16.51 11.19
N TYR A 112 -6.09 -15.43 11.54
CA TYR A 112 -5.91 -14.13 10.90
C TYR A 112 -4.55 -13.49 11.22
N GLY A 113 -3.87 -13.94 12.29
CA GLY A 113 -2.54 -13.46 12.66
C GLY A 113 -1.52 -13.53 11.52
N ARG A 114 -1.68 -14.46 10.56
CA ARG A 114 -0.84 -14.53 9.35
C ARG A 114 -0.87 -13.27 8.49
N LEU A 115 -2.01 -12.59 8.45
CA LEU A 115 -2.15 -11.33 7.71
C LEU A 115 -1.40 -10.19 8.41
N LEU A 116 -1.40 -10.19 9.74
CA LEU A 116 -0.64 -9.23 10.54
C LEU A 116 0.87 -9.48 10.40
N GLU A 117 1.32 -10.74 10.48
CA GLU A 117 2.71 -11.12 10.22
C GLU A 117 3.18 -10.66 8.83
N ALA A 118 2.34 -10.81 7.80
CA ALA A 118 2.66 -10.37 6.46
C ALA A 118 2.70 -8.83 6.33
N ALA A 119 1.85 -8.12 7.08
CA ALA A 119 1.90 -6.66 7.16
C ALA A 119 3.21 -6.16 7.81
N ASP A 120 3.63 -6.82 8.88
CA ASP A 120 4.90 -6.53 9.56
C ASP A 120 6.09 -6.79 8.61
N LEU A 121 6.08 -7.88 7.85
CA LEU A 121 7.09 -8.16 6.83
C LEU A 121 7.22 -7.02 5.79
N LEU A 122 6.11 -6.52 5.24
CA LEU A 122 6.13 -5.41 4.28
C LEU A 122 6.70 -4.13 4.93
N ARG A 123 6.27 -3.84 6.15
CA ARG A 123 6.74 -2.69 6.92
C ARG A 123 8.24 -2.76 7.20
N ASP A 124 8.73 -3.91 7.63
CA ASP A 124 10.14 -4.10 7.98
C ASP A 124 11.02 -4.05 6.73
N THR A 125 10.55 -4.62 5.62
CA THR A 125 11.22 -4.50 4.31
C THR A 125 11.36 -3.04 3.90
N ARG A 126 10.30 -2.24 4.02
CA ARG A 126 10.37 -0.79 3.75
C ARG A 126 11.31 -0.09 4.71
N ARG A 127 11.21 -0.34 6.01
CA ARG A 127 12.01 0.32 7.07
C ARG A 127 13.50 0.03 6.95
N ALA A 128 13.87 -1.15 6.46
CA ALA A 128 15.25 -1.49 6.19
C ALA A 128 15.88 -0.60 5.11
N LEU A 129 15.07 -0.02 4.23
CA LEU A 129 15.51 0.86 3.13
C LEU A 129 15.29 2.34 3.46
N LEU A 130 14.16 2.67 4.07
CA LEU A 130 13.77 4.01 4.50
C LEU A 130 13.03 3.93 5.84
N PRO A 131 13.74 4.22 6.95
CA PRO A 131 13.14 4.34 8.29
C PRO A 131 11.98 5.33 8.35
N ASP A 132 11.08 5.13 9.32
CA ASP A 132 9.88 5.97 9.48
C ASP A 132 10.21 7.44 9.77
N GLU A 133 11.33 7.69 10.46
CA GLU A 133 11.82 9.04 10.74
C GLU A 133 12.18 9.77 9.44
N ASP A 134 12.91 9.09 8.55
CA ASP A 134 13.30 9.61 7.24
C ASP A 134 12.07 9.81 6.35
N CYS A 135 11.15 8.84 6.29
CA CYS A 135 9.88 9.01 5.58
C CYS A 135 9.08 10.21 6.12
N GLY A 136 9.06 10.41 7.44
CA GLY A 136 8.40 11.54 8.07
C GLY A 136 9.08 12.87 7.73
N ALA A 137 10.41 12.91 7.69
CA ALA A 137 11.18 14.08 7.28
C ALA A 137 10.94 14.44 5.81
N LEU A 138 11.01 13.45 4.92
CA LEU A 138 10.68 13.57 3.50
C LEU A 138 9.26 14.08 3.29
N ALA A 139 8.29 13.54 4.02
CA ALA A 139 6.90 13.98 3.93
C ALA A 139 6.71 15.45 4.34
N ARG A 140 7.39 15.90 5.40
CA ARG A 140 7.38 17.32 5.80
C ARG A 140 8.10 18.20 4.77
N SER A 141 9.19 17.72 4.18
CA SER A 141 9.92 18.43 3.13
C SER A 141 9.05 18.65 1.90
N PHE A 142 8.42 17.57 1.42
CA PHE A 142 7.46 17.60 0.31
C PHE A 142 6.37 18.68 0.52
N VAL A 143 5.71 18.66 1.69
CA VAL A 143 4.64 19.61 2.00
C VAL A 143 5.13 21.06 1.92
N ARG A 144 6.29 21.35 2.49
CA ARG A 144 6.89 22.69 2.48
C ARG A 144 7.25 23.13 1.06
N GLU A 145 7.89 22.26 0.29
CA GLU A 145 8.30 22.54 -1.09
C GLU A 145 7.10 22.74 -2.01
N ALA A 146 6.08 21.89 -1.89
CA ALA A 146 4.82 22.00 -2.62
C ALA A 146 3.99 23.24 -2.23
N GLY A 147 4.31 23.90 -1.11
CA GLY A 147 3.56 25.05 -0.61
C GLY A 147 2.19 24.67 -0.04
N LEU A 148 2.07 23.46 0.49
CA LEU A 148 0.82 22.93 1.04
C LEU A 148 0.75 23.14 2.56
N PRO A 149 -0.45 23.26 3.14
CA PRO A 149 -0.61 23.14 4.59
C PRO A 149 -0.28 21.70 5.06
N PRO A 150 0.29 21.54 6.28
CA PRO A 150 0.70 20.24 6.82
C PRO A 150 -0.48 19.38 7.29
N THR A 151 -1.37 19.06 6.37
CA THR A 151 -2.51 18.17 6.60
C THR A 151 -2.10 16.71 6.51
N ARG A 152 -2.91 15.81 7.07
CA ARG A 152 -2.71 14.36 6.93
C ARG A 152 -2.66 13.92 5.47
N LEU A 153 -3.47 14.52 4.59
CA LEU A 153 -3.47 14.22 3.16
C LEU A 153 -2.14 14.62 2.51
N ALA A 154 -1.69 15.86 2.76
CA ALA A 154 -0.46 16.38 2.16
C ALA A 154 0.77 15.62 2.63
N LEU A 155 0.86 15.29 3.93
CA LEU A 155 1.90 14.42 4.46
C LEU A 155 1.82 13.02 3.84
N GLY A 156 0.60 12.49 3.68
CA GLY A 156 0.36 11.18 3.07
C GLY A 156 0.96 11.05 1.66
N VAL A 157 0.94 12.11 0.85
CA VAL A 157 1.59 12.10 -0.47
C VAL A 157 3.10 11.89 -0.32
N GLY A 158 3.77 12.63 0.56
CA GLY A 158 5.20 12.42 0.78
C GLY A 158 5.55 11.02 1.28
N TRP A 159 4.70 10.42 2.11
CA TRP A 159 4.82 9.02 2.51
C TRP A 159 4.67 8.04 1.33
N LEU A 160 3.75 8.31 0.40
CA LEU A 160 3.60 7.51 -0.82
C LEU A 160 4.85 7.58 -1.71
N LEU A 161 5.41 8.78 -1.89
CA LEU A 161 6.64 8.98 -2.67
C LEU A 161 7.82 8.22 -2.04
N ALA A 162 8.02 8.34 -0.73
CA ALA A 162 9.06 7.62 -0.01
C ALA A 162 8.87 6.10 -0.09
N GLY A 163 7.63 5.61 0.06
CA GLY A 163 7.33 4.19 -0.06
C GLY A 163 7.56 3.64 -1.46
N ALA A 164 7.25 4.40 -2.51
CA ALA A 164 7.51 3.99 -3.89
C ALA A 164 9.01 3.78 -4.15
N VAL A 165 9.86 4.66 -3.59
CA VAL A 165 11.32 4.50 -3.66
C VAL A 165 11.78 3.25 -2.91
N ALA A 166 11.27 3.01 -1.71
CA ALA A 166 11.59 1.78 -0.97
C ALA A 166 11.16 0.52 -1.75
N ASP A 167 9.98 0.54 -2.38
CA ASP A 167 9.51 -0.58 -3.18
C ASP A 167 10.41 -0.85 -4.39
N GLU A 168 10.84 0.19 -5.09
CA GLU A 168 11.73 0.04 -6.26
C GLU A 168 13.11 -0.51 -5.84
N ARG A 169 13.65 -0.02 -4.73
CA ARG A 169 14.88 -0.55 -4.11
C ARG A 169 14.73 -2.01 -3.65
N SER A 170 13.53 -2.43 -3.27
CA SER A 170 13.22 -3.81 -2.90
C SER A 170 12.93 -4.73 -4.11
N GLY A 171 12.95 -4.21 -5.34
CA GLY A 171 12.81 -4.99 -6.58
C GLY A 171 11.56 -4.68 -7.42
N SER A 172 10.69 -3.77 -7.00
CA SER A 172 9.50 -3.37 -7.76
C SER A 172 9.86 -2.33 -8.84
N ARG A 173 10.35 -2.83 -9.99
CA ARG A 173 11.04 -2.05 -11.05
C ARG A 173 10.34 -0.79 -11.59
N SER A 174 9.03 -0.64 -11.42
CA SER A 174 8.29 0.52 -11.93
C SER A 174 7.51 1.25 -10.82
N ALA A 175 7.86 1.03 -9.56
CA ALA A 175 7.14 1.64 -8.45
C ALA A 175 7.26 3.16 -8.45
N VAL A 176 8.47 3.70 -8.66
CA VAL A 176 8.69 5.16 -8.69
C VAL A 176 8.05 5.76 -9.93
N SER A 177 8.33 5.20 -11.12
CA SER A 177 7.81 5.76 -12.37
C SER A 177 6.27 5.75 -12.42
N SER A 178 5.63 4.70 -11.88
CA SER A 178 4.17 4.59 -11.85
C SER A 178 3.52 5.53 -10.85
N VAL A 179 4.15 5.83 -9.71
CA VAL A 179 3.64 6.86 -8.78
C VAL A 179 3.89 8.26 -9.35
N ALA A 180 5.09 8.51 -9.89
CA ALA A 180 5.48 9.79 -10.47
C ALA A 180 4.54 10.17 -11.62
N SER A 181 4.26 9.26 -12.56
CA SER A 181 3.46 9.56 -13.75
C SER A 181 2.09 10.17 -13.44
N TRP A 182 1.50 9.84 -12.28
CA TRP A 182 0.26 10.44 -11.82
C TRP A 182 0.48 11.78 -11.14
N PHE A 183 1.39 11.86 -10.16
CA PHE A 183 1.63 13.08 -9.39
C PHE A 183 2.36 14.18 -10.15
N THR A 184 2.89 13.88 -11.34
CA THR A 184 3.54 14.85 -12.24
C THR A 184 2.70 15.18 -13.47
N ASP A 185 1.41 14.84 -13.48
CA ASP A 185 0.50 15.23 -14.55
C ASP A 185 0.21 16.74 -14.50
N PRO A 186 0.60 17.53 -15.51
CA PRO A 186 0.40 18.98 -15.53
C PRO A 186 -1.06 19.41 -15.69
N GLU A 187 -1.95 18.51 -16.13
CA GLU A 187 -3.39 18.78 -16.18
C GLU A 187 -4.04 18.69 -14.79
N LEU A 188 -3.42 17.95 -13.86
CA LEU A 188 -3.95 17.69 -12.52
C LEU A 188 -3.25 18.47 -11.42
N PHE A 189 -1.96 18.76 -11.58
CA PHE A 189 -1.13 19.33 -10.52
C PHE A 189 -0.38 20.59 -10.99
N PRO A 190 -0.27 21.62 -10.12
CA PRO A 190 0.46 22.84 -10.47
C PRO A 190 1.98 22.60 -10.55
N PRO A 191 2.74 23.40 -11.32
CA PRO A 191 4.18 23.20 -11.52
C PRO A 191 4.99 23.09 -10.22
N ARG A 192 4.64 23.87 -9.18
CA ARG A 192 5.31 23.82 -7.87
C ARG A 192 5.14 22.46 -7.19
N PHE A 193 3.96 21.86 -7.28
CA PHE A 193 3.70 20.53 -6.74
C PHE A 193 4.53 19.48 -7.47
N ILE A 194 4.53 19.54 -8.81
CA ILE A 194 5.30 18.63 -9.67
C ILE A 194 6.80 18.70 -9.36
N ALA A 195 7.35 19.91 -9.21
CA ALA A 195 8.75 20.11 -8.82
C ALA A 195 9.05 19.47 -7.44
N ALA A 196 8.15 19.64 -6.47
CA ALA A 196 8.28 19.04 -5.14
C ALA A 196 8.22 17.50 -5.20
N VAL A 197 7.43 16.91 -6.10
CA VAL A 197 7.39 15.46 -6.33
C VAL A 197 8.76 14.96 -6.82
N HIS A 198 9.33 15.60 -7.85
CA HIS A 198 10.65 15.23 -8.36
C HIS A 198 11.76 15.37 -7.30
N SER A 199 11.75 16.48 -6.57
CA SER A 199 12.69 16.73 -5.46
C SER A 199 12.59 15.63 -4.39
N SER A 200 11.37 15.32 -3.94
CA SER A 200 11.13 14.32 -2.90
C SER A 200 11.54 12.91 -3.32
N LEU A 201 11.29 12.53 -4.59
CA LEU A 201 11.72 11.24 -5.12
C LEU A 201 13.24 11.14 -5.20
N ALA A 202 13.93 12.21 -5.62
CA ALA A 202 15.39 12.26 -5.65
C ALA A 202 15.99 12.19 -4.25
N GLU A 203 15.45 12.95 -3.29
CA GLU A 203 15.90 12.96 -1.90
C GLU A 203 15.69 11.58 -1.24
N ALA A 204 14.54 10.95 -1.45
CA ALA A 204 14.28 9.60 -0.97
C ALA A 204 15.23 8.56 -1.60
N ALA A 205 15.53 8.69 -2.89
CA ALA A 205 16.46 7.79 -3.58
C ALA A 205 17.90 7.89 -3.04
N LEU A 206 18.34 9.10 -2.67
CA LEU A 206 19.63 9.35 -2.02
C LEU A 206 19.65 8.83 -0.58
N THR A 207 18.58 9.07 0.17
CA THR A 207 18.46 8.65 1.58
C THR A 207 18.47 7.13 1.69
N SER A 208 17.72 6.44 0.84
CA SER A 208 17.70 4.97 0.80
C SER A 208 19.05 4.34 0.48
N ALA A 209 19.87 4.99 -0.38
CA ALA A 209 21.21 4.51 -0.71
C ALA A 209 22.19 4.62 0.48
N ARG A 210 22.02 5.61 1.36
CA ARG A 210 22.85 5.78 2.57
C ARG A 210 22.54 4.73 3.63
N GLY A 211 21.28 4.32 3.75
CA GLY A 211 20.85 3.26 4.67
C GLY A 211 21.41 1.87 4.35
N THR A 212 21.76 1.62 3.08
CA THR A 212 22.34 0.34 2.63
C THR A 212 23.86 0.21 2.79
N SER A 213 24.57 1.24 3.25
CA SER A 213 26.00 1.10 3.57
C SER A 213 26.18 0.29 4.86
N PRO A 214 26.98 -0.79 4.87
CA PRO A 214 27.29 -1.49 6.11
C PRO A 214 27.97 -0.49 7.04
N ARG A 215 27.38 -0.26 8.22
CA ARG A 215 28.07 0.45 9.31
C ARG A 215 29.33 -0.36 9.59
N ARG A 216 30.49 0.16 9.18
CA ARG A 216 31.78 -0.39 9.56
C ARG A 216 31.88 -0.24 11.09
N SER A 217 31.62 -1.35 11.79
CA SER A 217 32.08 -1.58 13.15
C SER A 217 33.59 -1.76 13.16
#